data_AF-A0AAJ4P856-F1
#
_entry.id   AF-A0AAJ4P856-F1
#
_cell.length_a   1.000
_cell.length_b   1.000
_cell.length_c   1.000
_cell.angle_alpha   90.00
_cell.angle_beta   90.00
_cell.angle_gamma   90.00
#
_symmetry.space_group_name_H-M   'P 1'
#
loop_
_entity.id
_entity.type
_entity.pdbx_description
1 polymer ?
#
loop_
_entity_poly.entity_id
_entity_poly.type
_entity_poly.pdbx_seq_one_letter_code
_entity_poly.pdbx_strand_id
1 'polypeptide(L)'
;MHQLELVLDCFIDNLPKKPYCSNDLSQGLLVRPKKIAVNYKYLQANSPYYQHYLILDLDYDAVMTEMLYSKVGVPLPNILVENPENGKAHVLFHLNTPIYTTDASRPKPIIYANAILKRLQQLLEADQGYSGLITKNPLSSEWRAYTLRSKPYSLNELARNLDLNWKEANQPVKQDEAIGLGRVNGQLN
;
A
#
# COMPACT_ATOMS: atom_id res chain seq x y z
N MET A 1 -10.37 -17.96 11.11
CA MET A 1 -11.15 -17.74 9.88
C MET A 1 -11.86 -16.39 9.88
N HIS A 2 -12.62 -16.03 10.92
CA HIS A 2 -13.41 -14.78 10.97
C HIS A 2 -12.60 -13.46 10.82
N GLN A 3 -11.35 -13.42 11.31
CA GLN A 3 -10.50 -12.22 11.22
C GLN A 3 -9.98 -11.92 9.80
N LEU A 4 -9.72 -12.97 9.00
CA LEU A 4 -9.26 -12.83 7.61
C LEU A 4 -10.40 -12.29 6.74
N GLU A 5 -11.61 -12.84 6.94
CA GLU A 5 -12.83 -12.45 6.24
C GLU A 5 -13.13 -10.95 6.42
N LEU A 6 -13.10 -10.46 7.67
CA LEU A 6 -13.36 -9.04 7.98
C LEU A 6 -12.38 -8.07 7.32
N VAL A 7 -11.10 -8.43 7.20
CA VAL A 7 -10.09 -7.55 6.59
C VAL A 7 -10.20 -7.53 5.07
N LEU A 8 -10.50 -8.67 4.46
CA LEU A 8 -10.72 -8.77 3.02
C LEU A 8 -12.04 -8.13 2.59
N ASP A 9 -13.09 -8.18 3.41
CA ASP A 9 -14.33 -7.44 3.19
C ASP A 9 -14.06 -5.93 3.19
N CYS A 10 -13.33 -5.42 4.20
CA CYS A 10 -12.88 -4.02 4.22
C CYS A 10 -12.07 -3.67 2.96
N PHE A 11 -11.19 -4.56 2.51
CA PHE A 11 -10.43 -4.38 1.28
C PHE A 11 -11.35 -4.24 0.07
N ILE A 12 -12.32 -5.14 -0.09
CA ILE A 12 -13.31 -5.10 -1.17
C ILE A 12 -14.11 -3.79 -1.12
N ASP A 13 -14.52 -3.32 0.05
CA ASP A 13 -15.31 -2.10 0.21
C ASP A 13 -14.53 -0.84 -0.14
N ASN A 14 -13.22 -0.82 0.14
CA ASN A 14 -12.34 0.29 -0.17
C ASN A 14 -11.88 0.35 -1.63
N LEU A 15 -12.10 -0.72 -2.43
CA LEU A 15 -11.72 -0.72 -3.84
C LEU A 15 -12.42 0.38 -4.63
N PRO A 16 -11.76 0.94 -5.67
CA PRO A 16 -12.42 1.80 -6.64
C PRO A 16 -13.67 1.14 -7.25
N LYS A 17 -14.61 1.95 -7.75
CA LYS A 17 -15.78 1.42 -8.49
C LYS A 17 -15.37 0.66 -9.76
N LYS A 18 -14.31 1.14 -10.42
CA LYS A 18 -13.73 0.55 -11.62
C LYS A 18 -12.19 0.51 -11.50
N PRO A 19 -11.62 -0.40 -10.71
CA PRO A 19 -10.18 -0.45 -10.53
C PRO A 19 -9.49 -0.93 -11.82
N TYR A 20 -8.22 -0.57 -11.95
CA TYR A 20 -7.33 -1.30 -12.86
C TYR A 20 -7.14 -2.74 -12.38
N CYS A 21 -7.03 -3.68 -13.31
CA CYS A 21 -6.75 -5.08 -13.04
C CYS A 21 -5.98 -5.73 -14.20
N SER A 22 -5.26 -6.81 -13.92
CA SER A 22 -4.60 -7.62 -14.96
C SER A 22 -4.30 -9.04 -14.48
N ASN A 23 -4.18 -9.99 -15.41
CA ASN A 23 -3.63 -11.32 -15.13
C ASN A 23 -2.15 -11.43 -15.52
N ASP A 24 -1.67 -10.48 -16.32
CA ASP A 24 -0.29 -10.40 -16.81
C ASP A 24 0.06 -8.93 -17.02
N LEU A 25 0.96 -8.40 -16.19
CA LEU A 25 1.36 -6.99 -16.24
C LEU A 25 2.06 -6.63 -17.56
N SER A 26 2.62 -7.60 -18.29
CA SER A 26 3.23 -7.38 -19.62
C SER A 26 2.20 -7.03 -20.70
N GLN A 27 0.94 -7.46 -20.51
CA GLN A 27 -0.19 -7.15 -21.41
C GLN A 27 -0.87 -5.83 -21.05
N GLY A 28 -0.36 -5.11 -20.05
CA GLY A 28 -0.92 -3.86 -19.57
C GLY A 28 -2.10 -4.04 -18.61
N LEU A 29 -2.81 -2.94 -18.35
CA LEU A 29 -3.87 -2.84 -17.35
C LEU A 29 -5.24 -2.66 -18.01
N LEU A 30 -6.25 -3.31 -17.43
CA LEU A 30 -7.65 -3.19 -17.83
C LEU A 30 -8.45 -2.43 -16.78
N VAL A 31 -9.35 -1.54 -17.19
CA VAL A 31 -10.34 -0.95 -16.28
C VAL A 31 -11.61 -1.81 -16.31
N ARG A 32 -12.04 -2.33 -15.16
CA ARG A 32 -13.23 -3.18 -15.05
C ARG A 32 -14.08 -2.79 -13.84
N PRO A 33 -15.41 -3.01 -13.86
CA PRO A 33 -16.22 -2.88 -12.65
C PRO A 33 -15.67 -3.74 -11.52
N LYS A 34 -15.74 -3.25 -10.27
CA LYS A 34 -15.24 -3.93 -9.05
C LYS A 34 -15.57 -5.44 -9.04
N LYS A 35 -16.84 -5.79 -9.27
CA LYS A 35 -17.34 -7.18 -9.30
C LYS A 35 -16.64 -8.13 -10.28
N ILE A 36 -16.03 -7.60 -11.34
CA ILE A 36 -15.26 -8.36 -12.33
C ILE A 36 -13.78 -8.34 -11.95
N ALA A 37 -13.26 -7.16 -11.59
CA ALA A 37 -11.85 -6.94 -11.31
C ALA A 37 -11.31 -7.79 -10.15
N VAL A 38 -12.14 -8.08 -9.13
CA VAL A 38 -11.76 -8.92 -7.99
C VAL A 38 -11.34 -10.35 -8.36
N ASN A 39 -11.66 -10.82 -9.57
CA ASN A 39 -11.29 -12.16 -10.05
C ASN A 39 -9.94 -12.21 -10.79
N TYR A 40 -9.22 -11.08 -10.91
CA TYR A 40 -7.93 -11.00 -11.59
C TYR A 40 -6.76 -11.23 -10.64
N LYS A 41 -5.58 -11.57 -11.18
CA LYS A 41 -4.34 -11.73 -10.39
C LYS A 41 -3.90 -10.42 -9.74
N TYR A 42 -3.94 -9.33 -10.48
CA TYR A 42 -3.49 -8.02 -10.03
C TYR A 42 -4.65 -7.03 -10.01
N LEU A 43 -4.63 -6.11 -9.04
CA LEU A 43 -5.73 -5.18 -8.79
C LEU A 43 -5.22 -3.84 -8.26
N GLN A 44 -5.85 -2.75 -8.66
CA GLN A 44 -5.66 -1.44 -8.04
C GLN A 44 -6.43 -1.39 -6.72
N ALA A 45 -5.71 -1.27 -5.61
CA ALA A 45 -6.31 -1.21 -4.28
C ALA A 45 -6.86 0.19 -3.93
N ASN A 46 -6.16 1.25 -4.33
CA ASN A 46 -6.51 2.63 -3.96
C ASN A 46 -7.24 3.38 -5.08
N SER A 47 -8.15 4.28 -4.71
CA SER A 47 -8.78 5.23 -5.63
C SER A 47 -7.77 6.26 -6.15
N PRO A 48 -7.92 6.77 -7.38
CA PRO A 48 -7.10 7.89 -7.86
C PRO A 48 -7.26 9.17 -7.03
N TYR A 49 -8.35 9.29 -6.25
CA TYR A 49 -8.67 10.47 -5.45
C TYR A 49 -8.36 10.33 -3.96
N TYR A 50 -8.23 9.10 -3.47
CA TYR A 50 -8.01 8.82 -2.06
C TYR A 50 -7.39 7.44 -1.84
N GLN A 51 -6.48 7.34 -0.86
CA GLN A 51 -5.81 6.09 -0.52
C GLN A 51 -6.16 5.63 0.88
N HIS A 52 -6.59 4.37 0.96
CA HIS A 52 -6.77 3.65 2.21
C HIS A 52 -5.54 2.81 2.56
N TYR A 53 -4.69 2.50 1.59
CA TYR A 53 -3.56 1.60 1.78
C TYR A 53 -2.24 2.29 1.44
N LEU A 54 -1.27 2.21 2.34
CA LEU A 54 0.14 2.36 1.98
C LEU A 54 0.65 0.98 1.55
N ILE A 55 1.15 0.87 0.33
CA ILE A 55 1.50 -0.41 -0.30
C ILE A 55 3.00 -0.41 -0.60
N LEU A 56 3.67 -1.50 -0.24
CA LEU A 56 5.08 -1.70 -0.53
C LEU A 56 5.25 -3.02 -1.27
N ASP A 57 6.11 -3.01 -2.29
CA ASP A 57 6.54 -4.21 -3.01
C ASP A 57 7.88 -4.69 -2.43
N LEU A 58 7.88 -5.92 -1.92
CA LEU A 58 9.01 -6.55 -1.24
C LEU A 58 9.54 -7.65 -2.16
N ASP A 59 10.69 -7.34 -2.77
CA ASP A 59 11.26 -8.05 -3.91
C ASP A 59 12.36 -9.06 -3.53
N TYR A 60 12.30 -9.58 -2.31
CA TYR A 60 13.18 -10.61 -1.76
C TYR A 60 12.38 -11.85 -1.33
N ASP A 61 13.08 -12.96 -1.14
CA ASP A 61 12.46 -14.24 -0.80
C ASP A 61 12.02 -14.29 0.67
N ALA A 62 11.08 -15.17 1.00
CA ALA A 62 10.64 -15.46 2.37
C ALA A 62 10.14 -14.23 3.18
N VAL A 63 9.53 -13.24 2.52
CA VAL A 63 9.03 -12.00 3.13
C VAL A 63 8.17 -12.25 4.37
N MET A 64 7.27 -13.24 4.35
CA MET A 64 6.43 -13.58 5.49
C MET A 64 7.27 -13.95 6.73
N THR A 65 8.27 -14.80 6.56
CA THR A 65 9.15 -15.24 7.65
C THR A 65 9.96 -14.06 8.18
N GLU A 66 10.56 -13.26 7.30
CA GLU A 66 11.31 -12.07 7.73
C GLU A 66 10.44 -11.07 8.48
N MET A 67 9.22 -10.83 8.02
CA MET A 67 8.27 -9.92 8.65
C MET A 67 7.94 -10.35 10.09
N LEU A 68 7.80 -11.65 10.35
CA LEU A 68 7.42 -12.17 11.66
C LEU A 68 8.60 -12.31 12.63
N TYR A 69 9.79 -12.64 12.15
CA TYR A 69 10.91 -13.03 13.00
C TYR A 69 12.12 -12.08 12.96
N SER A 70 12.31 -11.36 11.86
CA SER A 70 13.51 -10.54 11.63
C SER A 70 13.23 -9.03 11.72
N LYS A 71 12.04 -8.58 11.30
CA LYS A 71 11.65 -7.15 11.29
C LYS A 71 10.99 -6.72 12.62
N VAL A 72 11.60 -7.12 13.74
CA VAL A 72 11.11 -6.79 15.09
C VAL A 72 11.06 -5.27 15.28
N GLY A 73 9.94 -4.77 15.79
CA GLY A 73 9.72 -3.34 16.03
C GLY A 73 9.19 -2.57 14.83
N VAL A 74 9.23 -3.14 13.62
CA VAL A 74 8.53 -2.59 12.45
C VAL A 74 7.04 -2.91 12.57
N PRO A 75 6.13 -1.95 12.32
CA PRO A 75 4.69 -2.23 12.32
C PRO A 75 4.34 -3.36 11.35
N LEU A 76 3.52 -4.32 11.80
CA LEU A 76 2.99 -5.36 10.93
C LEU A 76 1.96 -4.77 9.95
N PRO A 77 1.96 -5.19 8.67
CA PRO A 77 0.94 -4.78 7.72
C PRO A 77 -0.41 -5.40 8.08
N ASN A 78 -1.49 -4.84 7.52
CA ASN A 78 -2.82 -5.44 7.66
C ASN A 78 -2.95 -6.68 6.78
N ILE A 79 -2.45 -6.59 5.55
CA ILE A 79 -2.47 -7.67 4.56
C ILE A 79 -1.05 -7.88 4.03
N LEU A 80 -0.63 -9.13 3.92
CA LEU A 80 0.55 -9.55 3.17
C LEU A 80 0.08 -10.51 2.07
N VAL A 81 0.47 -10.25 0.82
CA VAL A 81 0.12 -11.08 -0.35
C VAL A 81 1.40 -11.55 -1.01
N GLU A 82 1.76 -12.81 -0.80
CA GLU A 82 2.99 -13.41 -1.33
C GLU A 82 2.72 -14.21 -2.62
N ASN A 83 3.71 -14.22 -3.50
CA ASN A 83 3.82 -15.19 -4.56
C ASN A 83 4.33 -16.52 -3.96
N PRO A 84 3.56 -17.62 -4.02
CA PRO A 84 3.97 -18.89 -3.44
C PRO A 84 5.20 -19.52 -4.13
N GLU A 85 5.57 -19.10 -5.34
CA GLU A 85 6.69 -19.66 -6.09
C GLU A 85 8.05 -19.08 -5.67
N ASN A 86 8.10 -17.79 -5.33
CA ASN A 86 9.36 -17.10 -5.00
C ASN A 86 9.33 -16.33 -3.66
N GLY A 87 8.20 -16.27 -2.97
CA GLY A 87 8.08 -15.61 -1.66
C GLY A 87 8.05 -14.08 -1.69
N LYS A 88 8.23 -13.45 -2.86
CA LYS A 88 8.08 -11.99 -3.04
C LYS A 88 6.66 -11.57 -2.72
N ALA A 89 6.48 -10.45 -2.06
CA ALA A 89 5.17 -10.08 -1.53
C ALA A 89 4.86 -8.60 -1.65
N HIS A 90 3.56 -8.28 -1.74
CA HIS A 90 3.09 -6.93 -1.47
C HIS A 90 2.54 -6.88 -0.06
N VAL A 91 2.88 -5.82 0.68
CA VAL A 91 2.34 -5.56 2.01
C VAL A 91 1.50 -4.30 1.99
N LEU A 92 0.34 -4.37 2.65
CA LEU A 92 -0.65 -3.29 2.68
C LEU A 92 -0.91 -2.86 4.12
N PHE A 93 -0.62 -1.60 4.42
CA PHE A 93 -0.98 -0.94 5.67
C PHE A 93 -2.29 -0.18 5.48
N HIS A 94 -3.36 -0.65 6.12
CA HIS A 94 -4.69 -0.07 6.03
C HIS A 94 -4.82 1.12 6.98
N LEU A 95 -5.23 2.27 6.46
CA LEU A 95 -5.51 3.50 7.20
C LEU A 95 -7.00 3.60 7.51
N ASN A 96 -7.32 3.92 8.77
CA ASN A 96 -8.70 4.16 9.21
C ASN A 96 -9.33 5.41 8.57
N THR A 97 -8.49 6.37 8.20
CA THR A 97 -8.88 7.64 7.56
C THR A 97 -8.09 7.72 6.25
N PRO A 98 -8.76 7.76 5.10
CA PRO A 98 -8.06 7.81 3.83
C PRO A 98 -7.34 9.13 3.64
N ILE A 99 -6.24 9.08 2.89
CA ILE A 99 -5.50 10.26 2.46
C ILE A 99 -6.07 10.70 1.11
N TYR A 100 -6.68 11.88 1.05
CA TYR A 100 -7.18 12.46 -0.19
C TYR A 100 -6.04 13.09 -0.99
N THR A 101 -6.02 12.90 -2.30
CA THR A 101 -4.91 13.27 -3.20
C THR A 101 -5.27 14.27 -4.29
N THR A 102 -6.44 14.90 -4.15
CA THR A 102 -6.92 15.95 -5.04
C THR A 102 -6.20 17.28 -4.82
N ASP A 103 -6.28 18.22 -5.76
CA ASP A 103 -5.64 19.54 -5.62
C ASP A 103 -6.17 20.37 -4.44
N ALA A 104 -7.39 20.07 -3.95
CA ALA A 104 -7.97 20.69 -2.76
C ALA A 104 -7.55 20.02 -1.43
N SER A 105 -6.69 19.00 -1.49
CA SER A 105 -6.29 18.23 -0.32
C SER A 105 -5.37 18.99 0.62
N ARG A 106 -5.44 18.66 1.91
CA ARG A 106 -4.53 19.21 2.92
C ARG A 106 -3.12 18.65 2.68
N PRO A 107 -2.09 19.50 2.52
CA PRO A 107 -0.72 19.03 2.31
C PRO A 107 -0.16 18.20 3.48
N LYS A 108 -0.52 18.57 4.72
CA LYS A 108 0.05 17.95 5.94
C LYS A 108 -0.15 16.42 6.01
N PRO A 109 -1.37 15.85 5.87
CA PRO A 109 -1.55 14.41 5.81
C PRO A 109 -0.77 13.70 4.69
N ILE A 110 -0.67 14.32 3.52
CA ILE A 110 0.05 13.75 2.36
C ILE A 110 1.55 13.67 2.67
N ILE A 111 2.14 14.78 3.13
CA ILE A 111 3.56 14.84 3.53
C ILE A 111 3.83 13.83 4.65
N TYR A 112 2.95 13.74 5.63
CA TYR A 112 3.13 12.83 6.75
C TYR A 112 3.06 11.35 6.32
N ALA A 113 2.10 11.00 5.46
CA ALA A 113 2.00 9.67 4.89
C ALA A 113 3.20 9.31 4.02
N ASN A 114 3.70 10.26 3.20
CA ASN A 114 4.93 10.09 2.42
C ASN A 114 6.14 9.81 3.33
N ALA A 115 6.27 10.54 4.45
CA ALA A 115 7.34 10.31 5.42
C ALA A 115 7.31 8.89 5.98
N ILE A 116 6.10 8.43 6.36
CA ILE A 116 5.87 7.08 6.88
C ILE A 116 6.17 6.03 5.80
N LEU A 117 5.67 6.21 4.58
CA LEU A 117 5.90 5.29 3.46
C LEU A 117 7.40 5.14 3.18
N LYS A 118 8.13 6.25 3.04
CA LYS A 118 9.60 6.23 2.82
C LYS A 118 10.32 5.50 3.94
N ARG A 119 9.96 5.76 5.20
CA ARG A 119 10.60 5.09 6.34
C ARG A 119 10.30 3.60 6.36
N LEU A 120 9.07 3.19 6.04
CA LEU A 120 8.70 1.78 5.90
C LEU A 120 9.45 1.12 4.74
N GLN A 121 9.62 1.80 3.59
CA GLN A 121 10.39 1.29 2.46
C GLN A 121 11.85 1.02 2.85
N GLN A 122 12.47 1.92 3.61
CA GLN A 122 13.83 1.72 4.11
C GLN A 122 13.93 0.53 5.08
N LEU A 123 13.02 0.45 6.06
CA LEU A 123 13.06 -0.60 7.10
C LEU A 123 12.77 -2.00 6.53
N LEU A 124 11.88 -2.05 5.53
CA LEU A 124 11.44 -3.28 4.90
C LEU A 124 12.21 -3.61 3.62
N GLU A 125 13.18 -2.79 3.22
CA GLU A 125 13.96 -2.97 1.99
C GLU A 125 13.07 -3.11 0.74
N ALA A 126 12.00 -2.31 0.71
CA ALA A 126 11.03 -2.32 -0.37
C ALA A 126 11.56 -1.62 -1.64
N ASP A 127 11.00 -1.99 -2.79
CA ASP A 127 11.26 -1.27 -4.03
C ASP A 127 10.83 0.19 -3.90
N GLN A 128 11.78 1.09 -4.13
CA GLN A 128 11.58 2.55 -4.09
C GLN A 128 10.96 3.07 -5.40
N GLY A 129 11.11 2.33 -6.50
CA GLY A 129 10.51 2.64 -7.81
C GLY A 129 9.05 2.20 -7.93
N TYR A 130 8.56 1.39 -6.99
CA TYR A 130 7.19 0.91 -7.00
C TYR A 130 6.18 2.03 -6.77
N SER A 131 5.31 2.26 -7.75
CA SER A 131 4.34 3.36 -7.75
C SER A 131 3.17 3.21 -6.77
N GLY A 132 2.91 2.00 -6.24
CA GLY A 132 1.71 1.73 -5.44
C GLY A 132 0.41 1.59 -6.22
N LEU A 133 0.42 1.68 -7.56
CA LEU A 133 -0.80 1.69 -8.37
C LEU A 133 -1.50 0.31 -8.43
N ILE A 134 -0.72 -0.76 -8.64
CA ILE A 134 -1.23 -2.12 -8.83
C ILE A 134 -0.61 -3.04 -7.81
N THR A 135 -1.45 -3.80 -7.11
CA THR A 135 -1.02 -4.80 -6.14
C THR A 135 -1.36 -6.23 -6.55
N LYS A 136 -0.64 -7.22 -6.03
CA LYS A 136 -1.08 -8.62 -6.00
C LYS A 136 -2.46 -8.66 -5.31
N ASN A 137 -3.45 -9.25 -5.96
CA ASN A 137 -4.83 -9.23 -5.46
C ASN A 137 -4.99 -10.24 -4.30
N PRO A 138 -5.24 -9.80 -3.04
CA PRO A 138 -5.41 -10.72 -1.92
C PRO A 138 -6.60 -11.68 -2.06
N LEU A 139 -7.51 -11.42 -3.00
CA LEU A 139 -8.69 -12.26 -3.27
C LEU A 139 -8.41 -13.35 -4.33
N SER A 140 -7.28 -13.29 -5.01
CA SER A 140 -6.92 -14.25 -6.05
C SER A 140 -6.34 -15.51 -5.43
N SER A 141 -6.79 -16.69 -5.90
CA SER A 141 -6.23 -17.99 -5.52
C SER A 141 -4.80 -18.22 -6.00
N GLU A 142 -4.29 -17.36 -6.89
CA GLU A 142 -2.94 -17.41 -7.45
C GLU A 142 -1.89 -16.93 -6.44
N TRP A 143 -2.31 -16.16 -5.43
CA TRP A 143 -1.45 -15.64 -4.39
C TRP A 143 -1.81 -16.23 -3.03
N ARG A 144 -0.84 -16.23 -2.11
CA ARG A 144 -1.11 -16.57 -0.72
C ARG A 144 -1.25 -15.28 0.09
N ALA A 145 -2.46 -15.03 0.57
CA ALA A 145 -2.80 -13.84 1.33
C ALA A 145 -2.92 -14.14 2.82
N TYR A 146 -2.45 -13.20 3.64
CA TYR A 146 -2.45 -13.30 5.09
C TYR A 146 -2.92 -12.00 5.72
N THR A 147 -3.65 -12.13 6.83
CA THR A 147 -3.99 -10.99 7.70
C THR A 147 -3.11 -11.03 8.93
N LEU A 148 -2.12 -10.14 8.99
CA LEU A 148 -1.23 -10.02 10.14
C LEU A 148 -1.77 -9.04 11.19
N ARG A 149 -2.71 -8.18 10.79
CA ARG A 149 -3.40 -7.25 11.67
C ARG A 149 -4.80 -6.90 11.19
N SER A 150 -5.79 -7.03 12.06
CA SER A 150 -7.18 -6.68 11.75
C SER A 150 -7.49 -5.18 11.81
N LYS A 151 -6.96 -4.49 12.82
CA LYS A 151 -7.28 -3.09 13.07
C LYS A 151 -6.56 -2.15 12.08
N PRO A 152 -7.28 -1.25 11.38
CA PRO A 152 -6.64 -0.21 10.57
C PRO A 152 -5.86 0.78 11.46
N TYR A 153 -4.80 1.35 10.90
CA TYR A 153 -3.94 2.33 11.56
C TYR A 153 -4.50 3.75 11.45
N SER A 154 -4.25 4.57 12.47
CA SER A 154 -4.10 6.01 12.23
C SER A 154 -2.65 6.30 11.79
N LEU A 155 -2.41 7.41 11.07
CA LEU A 155 -1.04 7.79 10.70
C LEU A 155 -0.14 7.95 11.94
N ASN A 156 -0.66 8.54 13.02
CA ASN A 156 0.06 8.69 14.29
C ASN A 156 0.44 7.34 14.91
N GLU A 157 -0.44 6.35 14.82
CA GLU A 157 -0.14 5.01 15.32
C GLU A 157 0.94 4.34 14.49
N LEU A 158 0.83 4.43 13.17
CA LEU A 158 1.80 3.83 12.25
C LEU A 158 3.18 4.47 12.39
N ALA A 159 3.25 5.77 12.67
CA ALA A 159 4.48 6.51 12.87
C ALA A 159 5.10 6.38 14.27
N ARG A 160 4.38 5.86 15.27
CA ARG A 160 4.77 5.99 16.68
C ARG A 160 6.19 5.47 16.98
N ASN A 161 6.60 4.41 16.29
CA ASN A 161 7.91 3.78 16.45
C ASN A 161 8.80 3.94 15.20
N LEU A 162 8.42 4.83 14.28
CA LEU A 162 9.20 5.12 13.09
C LEU A 162 9.99 6.40 13.34
N ASP A 163 11.33 6.30 13.34
CA ASP A 163 12.18 7.49 13.34
C ASP A 163 12.05 8.21 11.99
N LEU A 164 11.11 9.16 11.91
CA LEU A 164 10.82 9.88 10.68
C LEU A 164 11.83 11.01 10.46
N ASN A 165 12.50 10.98 9.31
CA ASN A 165 13.33 12.09 8.87
C ASN A 165 12.47 13.17 8.18
N TRP A 166 12.04 14.17 8.94
CA TRP A 166 11.21 15.26 8.44
C TRP A 166 11.90 16.13 7.37
N LYS A 167 13.24 16.14 7.30
CA LYS A 167 13.96 16.87 6.26
C LYS A 167 13.75 16.23 4.89
N GLU A 168 13.71 14.90 4.81
CA GLU A 168 13.46 14.14 3.56
C GLU A 168 11.97 14.11 3.18
N ALA A 169 11.09 14.18 4.18
CA ALA A 169 9.65 14.23 3.96
C ALA A 169 9.17 15.59 3.42
N ASN A 170 9.83 16.68 3.81
CA ASN A 170 9.50 18.04 3.39
C ASN A 170 10.20 18.48 2.09
N GLN A 171 11.07 17.64 1.51
CA GLN A 171 11.62 17.94 0.20
C GLN A 171 10.49 17.91 -0.85
N PRO A 172 10.45 18.88 -1.79
CA PRO A 172 9.53 18.81 -2.90
C PRO A 172 9.80 17.50 -3.63
N VAL A 173 8.81 16.61 -3.60
CA VAL A 173 8.89 15.35 -4.34
C VAL A 173 9.07 15.73 -5.80
N LYS A 174 10.20 15.34 -6.41
CA LYS A 174 10.44 15.60 -7.83
C LYS A 174 9.28 15.00 -8.62
N GLN A 175 8.89 15.65 -9.72
CA GLN A 175 7.72 15.25 -10.52
C GLN A 175 7.69 13.75 -10.86
N ASP A 176 8.86 13.13 -10.97
CA ASP A 176 9.05 11.73 -11.36
C ASP A 176 9.09 10.75 -10.16
N GLU A 177 9.15 11.26 -8.92
CA GLU A 177 9.31 10.49 -7.66
C GLU A 177 8.03 10.46 -6.81
N ALA A 178 6.90 10.98 -7.31
CA ALA A 178 5.62 10.97 -6.59
C ALA A 178 5.03 9.55 -6.51
N ILE A 179 5.45 8.79 -5.48
CA ILE A 179 4.97 7.43 -5.21
C ILE A 179 3.52 7.48 -4.76
N GLY A 180 2.58 7.23 -5.68
CA GLY A 180 1.17 6.85 -5.42
C GLY A 180 0.27 7.86 -4.68
N LEU A 181 0.84 8.83 -3.97
CA LEU A 181 0.20 9.67 -2.96
C LEU A 181 -0.30 11.02 -3.48
N GLY A 182 -0.22 11.25 -4.79
CA GLY A 182 -0.67 12.48 -5.44
C GLY A 182 0.16 13.72 -5.11
N ARG A 183 -0.18 14.82 -5.79
CA ARG A 183 0.60 16.07 -5.84
C ARG A 183 0.63 16.81 -4.50
N VAL A 184 1.76 17.43 -4.15
CA VAL A 184 1.81 18.51 -3.17
C VAL A 184 2.20 19.79 -3.91
N ASN A 185 1.22 20.51 -4.46
CA ASN A 185 1.44 21.86 -4.94
C ASN A 185 1.29 22.83 -3.77
N GLY A 186 2.40 23.19 -3.16
CA GLY A 186 2.42 24.17 -2.08
C GLY A 186 3.84 24.51 -1.70
N GLN A 187 4.39 25.56 -2.34
CA GLN A 187 5.51 26.30 -1.77
C GLN A 187 5.08 26.78 -0.38
N LEU A 188 5.77 26.28 0.65
CA LEU A 188 5.69 26.84 1.99
C LEU A 188 6.40 28.19 1.92
N ASN A 189 5.61 29.27 1.87
CA ASN A 189 6.03 30.58 2.38
C ASN A 189 5.75 30.63 3.88
#